data_AF-A0A840SQH7-F1
#
_entry.id   AF-A0A840SQH7-F1
#
_cell.length_a   1.000
_cell.length_b   1.000
_cell.length_c   1.000
_cell.angle_alpha   90.00
_cell.angle_beta   90.00
_cell.angle_gamma   90.00
#
_symmetry.space_group_name_H-M   'P 1'
#
loop_
_entity.id
_entity.type
_entity.pdbx_description
1 polymer ?
#
loop_
_entity_poly.entity_id
_entity_poly.type
_entity_poly.pdbx_seq_one_letter_code
_entity_poly.pdbx_strand_id
1 'polypeptide(L)'
;MSRFRKLLLPVLSPVLCGAGLVVAASGVAGFGLVTRAEAEAVAAPEGDSAVTAAASSGAAVVGREGGYGLGRAALPEEIAAWDTDIRPDGVGLPEGSGDVASGEETFVEKCAVCHGDFGEAVDRWPQLAGGFGSLTHADPVKTIGSFWPYLSTVWDYVHRAMPFGDAQSLTNDEVYGITAYLLYLNDQVDDDFVLSKANFTEVVMPNAEGFFLDDRATAELPQFSAEVCMENCKPSVEITKRAAVIDVTPGDSSDDGGAEQADPAK
;
A
#
# COMPACT_ATOMS: atom_id res chain seq x y z
N MET A 1 49.51 27.80 9.54
CA MET A 1 49.89 27.76 10.97
C MET A 1 48.79 26.97 11.69
N SER A 2 48.94 25.65 11.83
CA SER A 2 49.34 24.95 13.07
C SER A 2 48.34 25.21 14.20
N ARG A 3 47.61 24.24 14.80
CA ARG A 3 48.05 22.97 15.42
C ARG A 3 46.81 22.05 15.54
N PHE A 4 46.78 20.82 15.04
CA PHE A 4 47.34 19.58 15.62
C PHE A 4 47.03 19.37 17.11
N ARG A 5 46.09 18.47 17.43
CA ARG A 5 46.31 17.40 18.43
C ARG A 5 45.35 16.23 18.24
N LYS A 6 45.88 15.17 17.62
CA LYS A 6 45.43 13.78 17.73
C LYS A 6 45.65 13.30 19.16
N LEU A 7 44.72 12.53 19.72
CA LEU A 7 45.03 11.54 20.75
C LEU A 7 44.31 10.23 20.40
N LEU A 8 45.06 9.35 19.74
CA LEU A 8 44.82 7.92 19.66
C LEU A 8 45.48 7.29 20.89
N LEU A 9 44.80 6.36 21.56
CA LEU A 9 45.46 5.23 22.21
C LEU A 9 44.51 4.01 22.18
N PRO A 10 44.94 2.86 21.64
CA PRO A 10 44.16 1.62 21.62
C PRO A 10 44.48 0.77 22.87
N VAL A 11 43.51 0.03 23.38
CA VAL A 11 43.74 -1.04 24.36
C VAL A 11 43.28 -2.36 23.77
N LEU A 12 44.22 -3.30 23.74
CA LEU A 12 44.13 -4.67 23.26
C LEU A 12 43.26 -5.56 24.17
N SER A 13 42.44 -6.39 23.53
CA SER A 13 42.12 -7.83 23.75
C SER A 13 42.49 -8.50 25.09
N PRO A 14 41.71 -9.51 25.57
CA PRO A 14 41.74 -10.82 24.89
C PRO A 14 40.41 -11.57 24.75
N VAL A 15 40.41 -12.34 23.67
CA VAL A 15 39.68 -13.58 23.40
C VAL A 15 39.60 -14.49 24.64
N LEU A 16 38.39 -14.96 24.98
CA LEU A 16 38.21 -16.25 25.65
C LEU A 16 37.24 -17.13 24.85
N CYS A 17 37.82 -18.20 24.32
CA CYS A 17 37.19 -19.39 23.83
C CYS A 17 36.60 -20.16 25.02
N GLY A 18 35.33 -20.59 24.94
CA GLY A 18 34.67 -21.36 25.99
C GLY A 18 33.63 -22.28 25.39
N ALA A 19 34.02 -23.55 25.26
CA ALA A 19 33.20 -24.64 24.74
C ALA A 19 32.01 -24.99 25.65
N GLY A 20 30.91 -25.38 24.99
CA GLY A 20 30.02 -26.48 25.34
C GLY A 20 29.54 -26.64 26.80
N LEU A 21 28.23 -26.47 26.99
CA LEU A 21 27.50 -27.37 27.88
C LEU A 21 26.07 -27.59 27.38
N VAL A 22 25.84 -28.77 26.83
CA VAL A 22 24.52 -29.32 26.52
C VAL A 22 23.91 -29.77 27.85
N VAL A 23 22.83 -29.14 28.28
CA VAL A 23 22.01 -29.63 29.40
C VAL A 23 20.87 -30.46 28.80
N ALA A 24 20.95 -31.76 29.01
CA ALA A 24 19.86 -32.69 28.76
C ALA A 24 18.78 -32.50 29.84
N ALA A 25 17.54 -32.26 29.42
CA ALA A 25 16.36 -32.36 30.28
C ALA A 25 15.51 -33.55 29.81
N SER A 26 15.51 -34.60 30.63
CA SER A 26 14.57 -35.72 30.57
C SER A 26 13.22 -35.29 31.14
N GLY A 27 12.10 -35.65 30.49
CA GLY A 27 10.77 -35.42 31.07
C GLY A 27 9.63 -35.71 30.11
N VAL A 28 9.11 -36.94 30.17
CA VAL A 28 7.99 -37.52 29.42
C VAL A 28 6.65 -36.95 29.91
N ALA A 29 5.71 -36.65 29.00
CA ALA A 29 4.31 -37.12 29.07
C ALA A 29 3.43 -36.54 27.96
N GLY A 30 2.89 -37.44 27.11
CA GLY A 30 1.46 -37.42 26.74
C GLY A 30 1.03 -36.51 25.59
N PHE A 31 1.30 -36.90 24.34
CA PHE A 31 0.44 -36.54 23.21
C PHE A 31 -0.24 -37.81 22.71
N GLY A 32 -1.56 -37.88 22.92
CA GLY A 32 -2.42 -38.96 22.48
C GLY A 32 -2.45 -39.05 20.96
N LEU A 33 -2.35 -40.28 20.46
CA LEU A 33 -2.65 -40.65 19.08
C LEU A 33 -4.07 -40.20 18.73
N VAL A 34 -4.21 -39.25 17.82
CA VAL A 34 -5.44 -39.09 17.05
C VAL A 34 -5.39 -40.12 15.93
N THR A 35 -6.24 -41.13 16.05
CA THR A 35 -6.47 -42.16 15.05
C THR A 35 -6.98 -41.53 13.76
N ARG A 36 -6.31 -41.86 12.64
CA ARG A 36 -6.68 -41.51 11.27
C ARG A 36 -8.05 -42.13 10.96
N ALA A 37 -9.06 -41.28 10.75
CA ALA A 37 -10.34 -41.70 10.19
C ALA A 37 -10.11 -42.19 8.75
N GLU A 38 -10.56 -43.41 8.47
CA GLU A 38 -10.60 -43.98 7.12
C GLU A 38 -11.72 -43.28 6.35
N ALA A 39 -11.36 -42.53 5.31
CA ALA A 39 -12.32 -41.99 4.36
C ALA A 39 -12.59 -43.06 3.30
N GLU A 40 -13.81 -43.62 3.34
CA GLU A 40 -14.38 -44.49 2.32
C GLU A 40 -14.33 -43.81 0.95
N ALA A 41 -13.75 -44.51 -0.04
CA ALA A 41 -13.70 -44.07 -1.42
C ALA A 41 -15.10 -44.17 -2.05
N VAL A 42 -15.70 -43.03 -2.37
CA VAL A 42 -16.91 -42.96 -3.19
C VAL A 42 -16.50 -42.98 -4.65
N ALA A 43 -16.89 -44.03 -5.37
CA ALA A 43 -16.65 -44.19 -6.80
C ALA A 43 -17.38 -43.11 -7.61
N ALA A 44 -16.65 -42.39 -8.46
CA ALA A 44 -17.20 -41.46 -9.44
C ALA A 44 -17.48 -42.19 -10.77
N PRO A 45 -18.53 -41.79 -11.53
CA PRO A 45 -18.99 -42.50 -12.72
C PRO A 45 -18.04 -42.31 -13.90
N GLU A 46 -17.86 -43.38 -14.68
CA GLU A 46 -17.08 -43.40 -15.92
C GLU A 46 -17.78 -42.58 -17.01
N GLY A 47 -17.26 -41.38 -17.27
CA GLY A 47 -17.66 -40.50 -18.36
C GLY A 47 -16.51 -40.35 -19.35
N ASP A 48 -16.68 -40.93 -20.53
CA ASP A 48 -15.75 -40.87 -21.66
C ASP A 48 -15.58 -39.43 -22.15
N SER A 49 -14.45 -38.80 -21.86
CA SER A 49 -14.04 -37.55 -22.48
C SER A 49 -12.54 -37.56 -22.69
N ALA A 50 -12.15 -37.71 -23.95
CA ALA A 50 -10.77 -37.69 -24.41
C ALA A 50 -10.17 -36.28 -24.20
N VAL A 51 -9.67 -36.03 -22.99
CA VAL A 51 -8.73 -34.94 -22.72
C VAL A 51 -7.40 -35.39 -23.31
N THR A 52 -7.00 -34.79 -24.42
CA THR A 52 -5.63 -34.90 -24.91
C THR A 52 -4.71 -34.26 -23.88
N ALA A 53 -4.05 -35.10 -23.08
CA ALA A 53 -3.02 -34.68 -22.16
C ALA A 53 -1.87 -34.08 -22.98
N ALA A 54 -1.78 -32.75 -23.01
CA ALA A 54 -0.56 -32.07 -23.42
C ALA A 54 0.54 -32.52 -22.44
N ALA A 55 1.46 -33.33 -22.93
CA ALA A 55 2.62 -33.77 -22.18
C ALA A 55 3.43 -32.54 -21.78
N SER A 56 3.31 -32.14 -20.52
CA SER A 56 4.24 -31.19 -19.90
C SER A 56 5.59 -31.90 -19.81
N SER A 57 6.48 -31.60 -20.75
CA SER A 57 7.88 -31.92 -20.64
C SER A 57 8.41 -31.12 -19.43
N GLY A 58 8.55 -31.81 -18.30
CA GLY A 58 9.16 -31.28 -17.10
C GLY A 58 10.60 -30.89 -17.37
N ALA A 59 10.82 -29.66 -17.84
CA ALA A 59 12.11 -29.02 -17.79
C ALA A 59 12.51 -28.94 -16.31
N ALA A 60 13.62 -29.57 -15.96
CA ALA A 60 14.16 -29.48 -14.61
C ALA A 60 14.27 -27.99 -14.23
N VAL A 61 13.69 -27.63 -13.09
CA VAL A 61 13.85 -26.32 -12.45
C VAL A 61 15.32 -26.20 -12.06
N VAL A 62 16.13 -25.65 -12.96
CA VAL A 62 17.54 -25.40 -12.68
C VAL A 62 17.61 -24.01 -12.04
N GLY A 63 17.88 -24.00 -10.73
CA GLY A 63 18.16 -22.78 -10.00
C GLY A 63 19.36 -22.03 -10.58
N ARG A 64 19.45 -20.74 -10.30
CA ARG A 64 20.55 -19.86 -10.77
C ARG A 64 21.92 -20.47 -10.44
N GLU A 65 22.85 -20.41 -11.39
CA GLU A 65 24.24 -20.86 -11.20
C GLU A 65 24.90 -20.15 -9.99
N GLY A 66 25.52 -20.93 -9.11
CA GLY A 66 26.08 -20.44 -7.84
C GLY A 66 25.06 -20.21 -6.71
N GLY A 67 23.78 -20.51 -6.93
CA GLY A 67 22.71 -20.47 -5.92
C GLY A 67 22.45 -21.81 -5.23
N TYR A 68 21.45 -21.84 -4.35
CA TYR A 68 21.02 -23.05 -3.62
C TYR A 68 20.27 -24.10 -4.47
N GLY A 69 20.24 -23.94 -5.80
CA GLY A 69 19.50 -24.84 -6.70
C GLY A 69 17.96 -24.75 -6.60
N LEU A 70 17.42 -23.64 -6.08
CA LEU A 70 15.98 -23.39 -5.97
C LEU A 70 15.48 -22.50 -7.11
N GLY A 71 14.26 -22.76 -7.59
CA GLY A 71 13.57 -21.98 -8.61
C GLY A 71 14.09 -22.19 -10.05
N ARG A 72 13.69 -21.29 -10.95
CA ARG A 72 14.20 -21.17 -12.33
C ARG A 72 14.29 -19.70 -12.72
N ALA A 73 14.98 -19.40 -13.81
CA ALA A 73 14.90 -18.07 -14.42
C ALA A 73 13.44 -17.75 -14.80
N ALA A 74 13.01 -16.52 -14.50
CA ALA A 74 11.74 -16.00 -14.98
C ALA A 74 11.83 -15.79 -16.50
N LEU A 75 10.78 -16.18 -17.21
CA LEU A 75 10.69 -15.91 -18.63
C LEU A 75 10.39 -14.41 -18.85
N PRO A 76 10.85 -13.80 -19.96
CA PRO A 76 10.55 -12.42 -20.27
C PRO A 76 9.04 -12.11 -20.24
N GLU A 77 8.20 -13.05 -20.69
CA GLU A 77 6.75 -12.90 -20.71
C GLU A 77 6.13 -12.89 -19.31
N GLU A 78 6.73 -13.62 -18.36
CA GLU A 78 6.27 -13.63 -16.96
C GLU A 78 6.60 -12.32 -16.27
N ILE A 79 7.78 -11.76 -16.56
CA ILE A 79 8.18 -10.44 -16.07
C ILE A 79 7.23 -9.40 -16.66
N ALA A 80 7.05 -9.38 -17.98
CA ALA A 80 6.18 -8.41 -18.65
C ALA A 80 4.71 -8.46 -18.18
N ALA A 81 4.23 -9.64 -17.73
CA ALA A 81 2.88 -9.77 -17.20
C ALA A 81 2.72 -9.28 -15.75
N TRP A 82 3.80 -9.19 -14.97
CA TRP A 82 3.74 -8.88 -13.54
C TRP A 82 4.37 -7.51 -13.20
N ASP A 83 5.47 -7.17 -13.86
CA ASP A 83 6.21 -5.92 -13.77
C ASP A 83 5.56 -4.91 -14.72
N THR A 84 4.59 -4.17 -14.17
CA THR A 84 3.81 -3.13 -14.86
C THR A 84 3.88 -1.80 -14.12
N ASP A 85 4.81 -1.67 -13.17
CA ASP A 85 4.94 -0.45 -12.37
C ASP A 85 5.45 0.73 -13.19
N ILE A 86 4.92 1.91 -12.89
CA ILE A 86 5.29 3.15 -13.56
C ILE A 86 6.01 4.05 -12.59
N ARG A 87 7.28 4.28 -12.86
CA ARG A 87 8.12 5.16 -12.04
C ARG A 87 7.84 6.64 -12.33
N PRO A 88 8.13 7.55 -11.37
CA PRO A 88 7.97 8.98 -11.58
C PRO A 88 8.76 9.57 -12.75
N ASP A 89 9.85 8.91 -13.16
CA ASP A 89 10.66 9.28 -14.32
C ASP A 89 10.12 8.73 -15.67
N GLY A 90 8.94 8.09 -15.65
CA GLY A 90 8.29 7.52 -16.83
C GLY A 90 8.81 6.15 -17.25
N VAL A 91 9.78 5.57 -16.52
CA VAL A 91 10.20 4.18 -16.75
C VAL A 91 9.02 3.24 -16.46
N GLY A 92 8.75 2.32 -17.38
CA GLY A 92 7.62 1.39 -17.31
C GLY A 92 6.44 1.76 -18.22
N LEU A 93 6.36 3.01 -18.70
CA LEU A 93 5.24 3.47 -19.52
C LEU A 93 5.06 2.64 -20.81
N PRO A 94 3.88 2.02 -21.00
CA PRO A 94 3.57 1.34 -22.25
C PRO A 94 3.31 2.35 -23.36
N GLU A 95 3.46 1.92 -24.61
CA GLU A 95 3.02 2.73 -25.77
C GLU A 95 1.50 2.95 -25.69
N GLY A 96 1.08 4.17 -26.02
CA GLY A 96 -0.33 4.55 -26.04
C GLY A 96 -0.56 6.05 -25.93
N SER A 97 -1.82 6.42 -26.09
CA SER A 97 -2.32 7.80 -25.92
C SER A 97 -3.82 7.82 -25.68
N GLY A 98 -4.31 8.84 -24.98
CA GLY A 98 -5.74 9.09 -24.82
C GLY A 98 -6.00 10.58 -24.55
N ASP A 99 -7.13 11.07 -25.07
CA ASP A 99 -7.59 12.44 -24.85
C ASP A 99 -8.60 12.50 -23.70
N VAL A 100 -8.85 13.72 -23.22
CA VAL A 100 -9.80 14.00 -22.13
C VAL A 100 -11.21 13.49 -22.47
N ALA A 101 -11.68 13.70 -23.70
CA ALA A 101 -13.04 13.33 -24.11
C ALA A 101 -13.26 11.80 -24.10
N SER A 102 -12.35 11.03 -24.70
CA SER A 102 -12.40 9.55 -24.67
C SER A 102 -12.21 9.02 -23.23
N GLY A 103 -11.39 9.73 -22.45
CA GLY A 103 -11.21 9.49 -21.02
C GLY A 103 -12.50 9.66 -20.21
N GLU A 104 -13.24 10.74 -20.46
CA GLU A 104 -14.54 11.01 -19.83
C GLU A 104 -15.53 9.89 -20.12
N GLU A 105 -15.69 9.49 -21.39
CA GLU A 105 -16.61 8.40 -21.77
C GLU A 105 -16.29 7.10 -21.01
N THR A 106 -15.00 6.73 -20.97
CA THR A 106 -14.54 5.54 -20.26
C THR A 106 -14.75 5.67 -18.75
N PHE A 107 -14.50 6.85 -18.19
CA PHE A 107 -14.66 7.13 -16.77
C PHE A 107 -16.12 7.08 -16.33
N VAL A 108 -17.04 7.64 -17.12
CA VAL A 108 -18.49 7.57 -16.85
C VAL A 108 -18.98 6.13 -16.88
N GLU A 109 -18.51 5.32 -17.84
CA GLU A 109 -18.91 3.92 -17.95
C GLU A 109 -18.35 3.05 -16.81
N LYS A 110 -17.09 3.25 -16.42
CA LYS A 110 -16.34 2.30 -15.57
C LYS A 110 -16.01 2.80 -14.17
N CYS A 111 -16.11 4.10 -13.89
CA CYS A 111 -15.60 4.72 -12.66
C CYS A 111 -16.65 5.55 -11.91
N ALA A 112 -17.51 6.29 -12.63
CA ALA A 112 -18.40 7.30 -12.05
C ALA A 112 -19.43 6.74 -11.07
N VAL A 113 -19.82 5.46 -11.21
CA VAL A 113 -20.73 4.79 -10.25
C VAL A 113 -20.25 4.86 -8.80
N CYS A 114 -18.93 4.94 -8.59
CA CYS A 114 -18.33 5.13 -7.27
C CYS A 114 -17.74 6.54 -7.13
N HIS A 115 -17.06 7.05 -8.15
CA HIS A 115 -16.26 8.27 -8.03
C HIS A 115 -16.99 9.56 -8.42
N GLY A 116 -18.26 9.49 -8.80
CA GLY A 116 -19.03 10.65 -9.32
C GLY A 116 -18.62 10.98 -10.76
N ASP A 117 -19.44 11.75 -11.48
CA ASP A 117 -19.16 12.07 -12.89
C ASP A 117 -17.94 12.99 -13.03
N PHE A 118 -17.66 13.81 -12.02
CA PHE A 118 -16.59 14.80 -11.97
C PHE A 118 -15.52 14.45 -10.92
N GLY A 119 -15.43 13.19 -10.49
CA GLY A 119 -14.47 12.76 -9.49
C GLY A 119 -14.76 13.28 -8.07
N GLU A 120 -15.98 13.77 -7.82
CA GLU A 120 -16.43 14.35 -6.55
C GLU A 120 -16.79 13.32 -5.48
N ALA A 121 -16.79 12.03 -5.85
CA ALA A 121 -17.29 10.86 -5.13
C ALA A 121 -18.81 10.73 -5.02
N VAL A 122 -19.27 9.47 -4.96
CA VAL A 122 -20.62 9.09 -4.52
C VAL A 122 -20.53 8.53 -3.10
N ASP A 123 -21.44 8.95 -2.22
CA ASP A 123 -21.52 8.53 -0.83
C ASP A 123 -20.21 8.66 -0.03
N ARG A 124 -19.52 7.55 0.20
CA ARG A 124 -18.28 7.43 1.00
C ARG A 124 -17.12 6.90 0.18
N TRP A 125 -17.27 6.80 -1.13
CA TRP A 125 -16.16 6.45 -2.01
C TRP A 125 -15.10 7.57 -2.06
N PRO A 126 -13.87 7.26 -2.47
CA PRO A 126 -12.82 8.27 -2.53
C PRO A 126 -13.11 9.37 -3.55
N GLN A 127 -12.93 10.63 -3.13
CA GLN A 127 -12.93 11.79 -4.01
C GLN A 127 -11.60 11.85 -4.78
N LEU A 128 -11.67 12.00 -6.09
CA LEU A 128 -10.53 12.01 -7.00
C LEU A 128 -10.11 13.44 -7.41
N ALA A 129 -11.03 14.41 -7.33
CA ALA A 129 -10.79 15.80 -7.69
C ALA A 129 -11.25 16.79 -6.62
N GLY A 130 -10.59 17.96 -6.53
CA GLY A 130 -10.89 19.02 -5.57
C GLY A 130 -9.96 19.03 -4.34
N GLY A 131 -10.35 19.74 -3.28
CA GLY A 131 -9.55 19.84 -2.05
C GLY A 131 -8.31 20.75 -2.13
N PHE A 132 -8.20 21.57 -3.17
CA PHE A 132 -7.09 22.51 -3.35
C PHE A 132 -6.89 23.43 -2.14
N GLY A 133 -5.65 23.54 -1.68
CA GLY A 133 -5.29 24.37 -0.53
C GLY A 133 -5.79 23.87 0.83
N SER A 134 -6.47 22.72 0.90
CA SER A 134 -7.04 22.22 2.16
C SER A 134 -6.05 21.50 3.08
N LEU A 135 -4.80 21.29 2.65
CA LEU A 135 -3.82 20.47 3.39
C LEU A 135 -3.51 20.96 4.81
N THR A 136 -3.77 22.23 5.11
CA THR A 136 -3.58 22.83 6.44
C THR A 136 -4.88 23.04 7.22
N HIS A 137 -6.03 22.61 6.68
CA HIS A 137 -7.31 22.69 7.38
C HIS A 137 -7.43 21.63 8.48
N ALA A 138 -8.41 21.78 9.37
CA ALA A 138 -8.68 20.78 10.41
C ALA A 138 -9.04 19.41 9.81
N ASP A 139 -9.79 19.41 8.71
CA ASP A 139 -10.17 18.22 7.94
C ASP A 139 -9.70 18.38 6.47
N PRO A 140 -8.46 18.00 6.14
CA PRO A 140 -7.93 18.10 4.78
C PRO A 140 -8.64 17.16 3.79
N VAL A 141 -8.84 17.66 2.57
CA VAL A 141 -9.37 16.88 1.44
C VAL A 141 -8.22 16.56 0.49
N LYS A 142 -7.77 15.31 0.54
CA LYS A 142 -6.56 14.83 -0.13
C LYS A 142 -6.91 14.02 -1.38
N THR A 143 -6.80 14.65 -2.54
CA THR A 143 -7.16 14.11 -3.85
C THR A 143 -5.91 13.99 -4.74
N ILE A 144 -6.10 13.59 -6.00
CA ILE A 144 -5.02 13.56 -6.99
C ILE A 144 -4.43 14.97 -7.16
N GLY A 145 -5.25 15.99 -7.42
CA GLY A 145 -4.77 17.36 -7.63
C GLY A 145 -4.31 18.09 -6.37
N SER A 146 -4.83 17.74 -5.19
CA SER A 146 -4.45 18.44 -3.95
C SER A 146 -3.26 17.84 -3.22
N PHE A 147 -3.01 16.52 -3.37
CA PHE A 147 -2.05 15.81 -2.51
C PHE A 147 -1.05 14.95 -3.27
N TRP A 148 -1.40 14.33 -4.40
CA TRP A 148 -0.51 13.33 -5.01
C TRP A 148 0.70 14.00 -5.69
N PRO A 149 1.92 13.44 -5.54
CA PRO A 149 3.12 14.07 -6.07
C PRO A 149 3.41 13.72 -7.53
N TYR A 150 2.96 12.57 -8.02
CA TYR A 150 3.37 12.04 -9.33
C TYR A 150 2.18 11.49 -10.11
N LEU A 151 2.13 11.84 -11.39
CA LEU A 151 1.16 11.29 -12.34
C LEU A 151 1.36 9.79 -12.56
N SER A 152 2.61 9.31 -12.45
CA SER A 152 2.95 7.89 -12.61
C SER A 152 2.15 6.99 -11.67
N THR A 153 1.91 7.44 -10.43
CA THR A 153 1.13 6.70 -9.44
C THR A 153 -0.35 6.62 -9.82
N VAL A 154 -0.90 7.67 -10.46
CA VAL A 154 -2.28 7.64 -10.96
C VAL A 154 -2.40 6.58 -12.05
N TRP A 155 -1.49 6.63 -13.03
CA TRP A 155 -1.49 5.69 -14.14
C TRP A 155 -1.31 4.24 -13.63
N ASP A 156 -0.21 3.94 -12.94
CA ASP A 156 0.06 2.60 -12.39
C ASP A 156 -1.13 2.05 -11.58
N TYR A 157 -1.64 2.83 -10.63
CA TYR A 157 -2.73 2.37 -9.77
C TYR A 157 -4.03 2.11 -10.54
N VAL A 158 -4.41 2.99 -11.48
CA VAL A 158 -5.62 2.78 -12.28
C VAL A 158 -5.46 1.57 -13.19
N HIS A 159 -4.30 1.39 -13.84
CA HIS A 159 -4.01 0.18 -14.63
C HIS A 159 -4.13 -1.10 -13.81
N ARG A 160 -3.50 -1.09 -12.63
CA ARG A 160 -3.21 -2.29 -11.86
C ARG A 160 -4.37 -2.74 -10.98
N ALA A 161 -5.17 -1.79 -10.51
CA ALA A 161 -6.12 -2.02 -9.42
C ALA A 161 -7.54 -1.50 -9.70
N MET A 162 -7.79 -0.76 -10.78
CA MET A 162 -9.12 -0.28 -11.15
C MET A 162 -9.64 -0.95 -12.44
N PRO A 163 -10.97 -1.00 -12.64
CA PRO A 163 -12.04 -0.66 -11.68
C PRO A 163 -12.08 -1.59 -10.46
N PHE A 164 -12.57 -1.09 -9.32
CA PHE A 164 -12.72 -1.93 -8.12
C PHE A 164 -13.73 -3.05 -8.37
N GLY A 165 -13.26 -4.31 -8.36
CA GLY A 165 -14.05 -5.49 -8.68
C GLY A 165 -13.76 -6.09 -10.07
N ASP A 166 -13.05 -5.34 -10.94
CA ASP A 166 -12.68 -5.75 -12.29
C ASP A 166 -11.29 -5.22 -12.68
N ALA A 167 -10.32 -5.31 -11.75
CA ALA A 167 -8.99 -4.75 -11.95
C ALA A 167 -8.24 -5.40 -13.13
N GLN A 168 -7.39 -4.62 -13.81
CA GLN A 168 -6.63 -5.02 -15.01
C GLN A 168 -7.52 -5.33 -16.23
N SER A 169 -8.73 -4.76 -16.30
CA SER A 169 -9.61 -4.86 -17.49
C SER A 169 -9.45 -3.70 -18.48
N LEU A 170 -8.71 -2.66 -18.10
CA LEU A 170 -8.48 -1.48 -18.92
C LEU A 170 -7.28 -1.68 -19.87
N THR A 171 -7.41 -1.15 -21.08
CA THR A 171 -6.32 -1.05 -22.05
C THR A 171 -5.44 0.17 -21.76
N ASN A 172 -4.21 0.19 -22.31
CA ASN A 172 -3.28 1.30 -22.11
C ASN A 172 -3.88 2.66 -22.54
N ASP A 173 -4.53 2.70 -23.69
CA ASP A 173 -5.12 3.94 -24.24
C ASP A 173 -6.31 4.43 -23.39
N GLU A 174 -7.17 3.51 -22.93
CA GLU A 174 -8.28 3.85 -22.05
C GLU A 174 -7.80 4.56 -20.79
N VAL A 175 -6.69 4.11 -20.21
CA VAL A 175 -6.23 4.74 -18.98
C VAL A 175 -5.36 5.96 -19.21
N TYR A 176 -4.64 6.07 -20.34
CA TYR A 176 -4.11 7.38 -20.74
C TYR A 176 -5.25 8.40 -20.84
N GLY A 177 -6.39 8.01 -21.43
CA GLY A 177 -7.60 8.82 -21.48
C GLY A 177 -8.15 9.15 -20.10
N ILE A 178 -8.39 8.15 -19.24
CA ILE A 178 -8.87 8.38 -17.86
C ILE A 178 -7.91 9.30 -17.09
N THR A 179 -6.60 9.11 -17.25
CA THR A 179 -5.59 9.95 -16.59
C THR A 179 -5.63 11.39 -17.11
N ALA A 180 -5.81 11.60 -18.42
CA ALA A 180 -6.03 12.92 -19.01
C ALA A 180 -7.30 13.58 -18.45
N TYR A 181 -8.40 12.83 -18.37
CA TYR A 181 -9.65 13.31 -17.78
C TYR A 181 -9.49 13.68 -16.30
N LEU A 182 -8.77 12.88 -15.50
CA LEU A 182 -8.48 13.20 -14.11
C LEU A 182 -7.59 14.44 -13.94
N LEU A 183 -6.68 14.70 -14.88
CA LEU A 183 -5.91 15.95 -14.92
C LEU A 183 -6.82 17.14 -15.22
N TYR A 184 -7.74 17.00 -16.18
CA TYR A 184 -8.74 18.03 -16.51
C TYR A 184 -9.64 18.35 -15.30
N LEU A 185 -10.19 17.34 -14.64
CA LEU A 185 -11.00 17.51 -13.42
C LEU A 185 -10.25 18.19 -12.27
N ASN A 186 -8.92 18.13 -12.28
CA ASN A 186 -8.07 18.77 -11.29
C ASN A 186 -7.47 20.11 -11.77
N ASP A 187 -8.03 20.73 -12.82
CA ASP A 187 -7.58 22.02 -13.38
C ASP A 187 -6.09 22.02 -13.77
N GLN A 188 -5.56 20.88 -14.25
CA GLN A 188 -4.16 20.76 -14.66
C GLN A 188 -3.95 20.89 -16.18
N VAL A 189 -4.98 20.62 -16.97
CA VAL A 189 -4.96 20.64 -18.44
C VAL A 189 -6.33 21.09 -18.98
N ASP A 190 -6.37 21.54 -20.24
CA ASP A 190 -7.60 21.90 -20.94
C ASP A 190 -8.34 20.65 -21.50
N ASP A 191 -9.57 20.85 -21.99
CA ASP A 191 -10.47 19.78 -22.48
C ASP A 191 -10.03 19.10 -23.78
N ASP A 192 -9.13 19.72 -24.55
CA ASP A 192 -8.56 19.17 -25.79
C ASP A 192 -7.22 18.47 -25.59
N PHE A 193 -6.77 18.31 -24.34
CA PHE A 193 -5.48 17.73 -24.00
C PHE A 193 -5.40 16.24 -24.36
N VAL A 194 -4.25 15.83 -24.88
CA VAL A 194 -3.92 14.43 -25.19
C VAL A 194 -2.73 13.99 -24.34
N LEU A 195 -2.94 13.03 -23.47
CA LEU A 195 -1.86 12.39 -22.72
C LEU A 195 -1.30 11.21 -23.52
N SER A 196 0.02 11.09 -23.55
CA SER A 196 0.72 9.99 -24.22
C SER A 196 1.99 9.66 -23.48
N LYS A 197 2.61 8.53 -23.82
CA LYS A 197 3.95 8.21 -23.34
C LYS A 197 4.98 9.32 -23.60
N ALA A 198 4.84 10.05 -24.71
CA ALA A 198 5.83 11.02 -25.16
C ALA A 198 5.86 12.30 -24.31
N ASN A 199 4.69 12.73 -23.79
CA ASN A 199 4.54 13.96 -22.99
C ASN A 199 4.23 13.70 -21.51
N PHE A 200 4.12 12.43 -21.08
CA PHE A 200 3.72 12.06 -19.72
C PHE A 200 4.56 12.74 -18.63
N THR A 201 5.88 12.81 -18.83
CA THR A 201 6.83 13.36 -17.85
C THR A 201 6.91 14.89 -17.87
N GLU A 202 6.20 15.55 -18.80
CA GLU A 202 6.09 17.01 -18.84
C GLU A 202 5.07 17.53 -17.82
N VAL A 203 4.14 16.67 -17.36
CA VAL A 203 3.12 17.01 -16.36
C VAL A 203 3.74 16.98 -14.96
N VAL A 204 3.69 18.11 -14.25
CA VAL A 204 4.11 18.23 -12.85
C VAL A 204 2.88 18.44 -11.96
N MET A 205 2.66 17.55 -11.00
CA MET A 205 1.53 17.65 -10.08
C MET A 205 1.73 18.80 -9.07
N PRO A 206 0.65 19.46 -8.60
CA PRO A 206 0.76 20.62 -7.71
C PRO A 206 1.53 20.37 -6.40
N ASN A 207 1.47 19.14 -5.87
CA ASN A 207 2.10 18.76 -4.62
C ASN A 207 3.37 17.89 -4.80
N ALA A 208 4.04 17.98 -5.96
CA ALA A 208 5.25 17.20 -6.27
C ALA A 208 6.35 17.36 -5.22
N GLU A 209 6.50 18.56 -4.64
CA GLU A 209 7.50 18.87 -3.60
C GLU A 209 6.93 18.77 -2.16
N GLY A 210 5.69 18.30 -2.00
CA GLY A 210 4.99 18.28 -0.71
C GLY A 210 5.40 17.18 0.26
N PHE A 211 6.38 16.35 -0.11
CA PHE A 211 6.79 15.16 0.64
C PHE A 211 8.27 15.20 0.98
N PHE A 212 8.62 14.67 2.14
CA PHE A 212 9.99 14.53 2.62
C PHE A 212 10.20 13.13 3.22
N LEU A 213 11.46 12.69 3.26
CA LEU A 213 11.82 11.43 3.89
C LEU A 213 11.61 11.53 5.41
N ASP A 214 11.25 10.40 6.03
CA ASP A 214 11.05 10.28 7.46
C ASP A 214 12.17 10.93 8.29
N ASP A 215 11.84 11.97 9.05
CA ASP A 215 12.77 12.76 9.87
C ASP A 215 12.60 12.51 11.37
N ARG A 216 11.80 11.50 11.79
CA ARG A 216 11.53 11.20 13.20
C ARG A 216 12.80 10.97 14.02
N ALA A 217 13.86 10.46 13.38
CA ALA A 217 15.16 10.28 14.03
C ALA A 217 15.76 11.59 14.58
N THR A 218 15.44 12.73 13.97
CA THR A 218 15.88 14.05 14.40
C THR A 218 14.77 14.87 15.06
N ALA A 219 13.52 14.75 14.60
CA ALA A 219 12.41 15.56 15.09
C ALA A 219 11.82 15.03 16.41
N GLU A 220 11.76 13.71 16.58
CA GLU A 220 10.99 13.05 17.64
C GLU A 220 11.85 12.22 18.59
N LEU A 221 12.66 11.30 18.06
CA LEU A 221 13.41 10.35 18.87
C LEU A 221 14.27 11.01 19.96
N PRO A 222 14.94 12.16 19.75
CA PRO A 222 15.68 12.83 20.81
C PRO A 222 14.78 13.29 21.97
N GLN A 223 13.54 13.68 21.68
CA GLN A 223 12.57 14.09 22.69
C GLN A 223 11.99 12.88 23.44
N PHE A 224 11.76 11.77 22.73
CA PHE A 224 11.13 10.56 23.31
C PHE A 224 12.10 9.57 23.94
N SER A 225 13.41 9.74 23.75
CA SER A 225 14.45 8.90 24.34
C SER A 225 15.11 9.51 25.59
N ALA A 226 14.56 10.61 26.10
CA ALA A 226 15.02 11.21 27.36
C ALA A 226 14.63 10.37 28.58
N GLU A 227 15.28 10.62 29.72
CA GLU A 227 14.87 9.99 30.98
C GLU A 227 13.41 10.35 31.31
N VAL A 228 12.60 9.34 31.59
CA VAL A 228 11.19 9.49 31.90
C VAL A 228 11.00 9.96 33.35
N CYS A 229 9.95 10.77 33.58
CA CYS A 229 9.56 11.11 34.94
C CYS A 229 8.99 9.90 35.68
N MET A 230 9.45 9.65 36.90
CA MET A 230 8.99 8.54 37.74
C MET A 230 8.09 8.97 38.90
N GLU A 231 8.25 10.19 39.42
CA GLU A 231 7.53 10.67 40.61
C GLU A 231 7.02 12.10 40.42
N ASN A 232 5.82 12.40 40.94
CA ASN A 232 5.21 13.73 40.92
C ASN A 232 5.15 14.39 39.52
N CYS A 233 4.88 13.59 38.49
CA CYS A 233 5.06 13.98 37.08
C CYS A 233 4.04 14.98 36.52
N LYS A 234 2.86 15.10 37.13
CA LYS A 234 1.82 16.04 36.72
C LYS A 234 1.17 16.67 37.95
N PRO A 235 0.80 17.97 37.88
CA PRO A 235 0.11 18.65 38.96
C PRO A 235 -1.39 18.28 39.05
N SER A 236 -2.00 17.87 37.94
CA SER A 236 -3.41 17.46 37.88
C SER A 236 -3.66 16.40 36.80
N VAL A 237 -4.77 15.69 36.94
CA VAL A 237 -5.29 14.74 35.94
C VAL A 237 -6.77 15.03 35.70
N GLU A 238 -7.08 15.56 34.53
CA GLU A 238 -8.45 15.89 34.12
C GLU A 238 -8.87 15.02 32.93
N ILE A 239 -10.14 14.58 32.92
CA ILE A 239 -10.69 13.80 31.82
C ILE A 239 -11.16 14.76 30.75
N THR A 240 -10.46 14.82 29.62
CA THR A 240 -10.80 15.73 28.50
C THR A 240 -11.59 15.05 27.38
N LYS A 241 -11.51 13.72 27.26
CA LYS A 241 -12.21 12.92 26.24
C LYS A 241 -12.66 11.59 26.83
N ARG A 242 -13.85 11.13 26.43
CA ARG A 242 -14.40 9.80 26.77
C ARG A 242 -14.93 9.18 25.49
N ALA A 243 -14.46 7.97 25.13
CA ALA A 243 -14.89 7.29 23.90
C ALA A 243 -16.41 7.02 23.89
N ALA A 244 -16.99 6.70 25.05
CA ALA A 244 -18.42 6.50 25.27
C ALA A 244 -19.29 7.73 24.94
N VAL A 245 -18.71 8.92 24.72
CA VAL A 245 -19.47 10.09 24.26
C VAL A 245 -19.77 10.01 22.76
N ILE A 246 -18.90 9.37 21.97
CA ILE A 246 -19.11 9.18 20.52
C ILE A 246 -19.89 7.89 20.26
N ASP A 247 -19.64 6.85 21.04
CA ASP A 247 -20.40 5.58 21.06
C ASP A 247 -20.61 4.93 19.67
N VAL A 248 -19.54 4.85 18.88
CA VAL A 248 -19.53 4.21 17.55
C VAL A 248 -18.86 2.82 17.57
N THR A 249 -18.59 2.28 18.75
CA THR A 249 -18.03 0.92 18.90
C THR A 249 -19.19 -0.08 18.89
N PRO A 250 -19.18 -1.11 18.00
CA PRO A 250 -20.23 -2.11 17.99
C PRO A 250 -20.36 -2.78 19.37
N GLY A 251 -21.55 -2.71 19.96
CA GLY A 251 -21.87 -3.31 21.24
C GLY A 251 -22.56 -4.68 21.12
N ASP A 252 -22.76 -5.33 22.25
CA ASP A 252 -23.67 -6.48 22.33
C ASP A 252 -25.11 -6.04 22.67
N SER A 253 -26.06 -6.98 22.67
CA SER A 253 -27.47 -6.68 22.94
C SER A 253 -27.75 -6.20 24.37
N SER A 254 -26.76 -6.22 25.26
CA SER A 254 -26.84 -5.74 26.64
C SER A 254 -26.17 -4.39 26.86
N ASP A 255 -25.55 -3.81 25.82
CA ASP A 255 -25.05 -2.45 25.86
C ASP A 255 -26.23 -1.47 25.76
N ASP A 256 -26.76 -1.09 26.93
CA ASP A 256 -27.61 0.09 27.09
C ASP A 256 -26.73 1.33 26.79
N GLY A 257 -26.67 1.74 25.52
CA GLY A 257 -26.03 2.95 25.03
C GLY A 257 -26.56 4.18 25.77
N GLY A 258 -25.96 4.46 26.93
CA GLY A 258 -26.35 5.52 27.85
C GLY A 258 -25.93 6.88 27.33
N ALA A 259 -26.64 7.38 26.32
CA ALA A 259 -26.71 8.81 26.04
C ALA A 259 -27.53 9.50 27.15
N GLU A 260 -26.96 9.61 28.36
CA GLU A 260 -27.43 10.61 29.31
C GLU A 260 -27.01 11.98 28.73
N GLN A 261 -28.00 12.68 28.15
CA GLN A 261 -27.85 14.06 27.71
C GLN A 261 -27.30 14.89 28.88
N ALA A 262 -26.08 15.39 28.73
CA ALA A 262 -25.52 16.36 29.66
C ALA A 262 -26.43 17.60 29.67
N ASP A 263 -27.08 17.83 30.80
CA ASP A 263 -27.88 19.02 31.09
C ASP A 263 -27.01 20.29 30.95
N PRO A 264 -27.37 21.28 30.10
CA PRO A 264 -26.53 22.46 29.86
C PRO A 264 -26.54 23.49 31.01
N ALA A 265 -26.89 23.09 32.23
CA ALA A 265 -26.93 23.97 33.38
C ALA A 265 -26.24 23.38 34.62
N LYS A 266 -24.91 23.43 34.66
CA LYS A 266 -24.12 23.61 35.90
C LYS A 266 -22.68 24.00 35.60
#